data_AF-A0AAW9IAF8-F1
#
_entry.id   AF-A0AAW9IAF8-F1
#
_cell.length_a   1.000
_cell.length_b   1.000
_cell.length_c   1.000
_cell.angle_alpha   90.00
_cell.angle_beta   90.00
_cell.angle_gamma   90.00
#
_symmetry.space_group_name_H-M   'P 1'
#
loop_
_entity.id
_entity.type
_entity.pdbx_description
1 polymer ?
#
loop_
_entity_poly.entity_id
_entity_poly.type
_entity_poly.pdbx_seq_one_letter_code
_entity_poly.pdbx_strand_id
1 'polypeptide(L)' 'MERLLWEEAVRFHGHECPGLAIGMKACEAIISKMNIKPKKDKIICITENNTCPIDGIKY' A
#
# COMPACT_ATOMS: atom_id res chain seq x y z
N MET A 1 -7.22 -6.51 -4.73
CA MET A 1 -6.70 -5.26 -5.29
C MET A 1 -7.60 -4.87 -6.44
N GLU A 2 -8.29 -3.74 -6.34
CA GLU A 2 -8.94 -3.20 -7.53
C GLU A 2 -7.87 -2.83 -8.55
N ARG A 3 -8.11 -3.20 -9.81
CA ARG A 3 -7.15 -2.96 -10.90
C ARG A 3 -6.78 -1.49 -11.04
N LEU A 4 -7.75 -0.60 -10.79
CA LEU A 4 -7.54 0.85 -10.81
C LEU A 4 -6.52 1.29 -9.75
N LEU A 5 -6.62 0.80 -8.51
CA LEU A 5 -5.67 1.16 -7.44
C LEU A 5 -4.23 0.74 -7.78
N TRP A 6 -4.06 -0.44 -8.39
CA TRP A 6 -2.74 -0.89 -8.86
C TRP A 6 -2.16 0.07 -9.92
N GLU A 7 -2.95 0.38 -10.95
CA GLU A 7 -2.52 1.27 -12.04
C GLU A 7 -2.17 2.68 -11.53
N GLU A 8 -2.89 3.19 -10.54
CA GLU A 8 -2.58 4.46 -9.87
C GLU A 8 -1.29 4.39 -9.05
N ALA A 9 -1.08 3.31 -8.29
CA ALA A 9 0.12 3.08 -7.51
C ALA A 9 1.36 2.95 -8.42
N VAL A 10 1.25 2.22 -9.53
CA VAL A 10 2.33 2.09 -10.53
C VAL A 10 2.64 3.43 -11.17
N ARG A 11 1.62 4.21 -11.54
CA ARG A 11 1.81 5.55 -12.13
C ARG A 11 2.51 6.50 -11.18
N PHE A 12 2.18 6.46 -9.88
CA PHE A 12 2.84 7.27 -8.87
C PHE A 12 4.28 6.82 -8.61
N HIS A 13 4.50 5.51 -8.49
CA HIS A 13 5.81 4.93 -8.24
C HIS A 13 6.76 5.00 -9.45
N GLY A 14 6.20 5.02 -10.66
CA GLY A 14 6.91 5.17 -11.93
C GLY A 14 7.33 3.86 -12.59
N HIS A 15 7.14 2.71 -11.95
CA HIS A 15 7.39 1.40 -12.55
C HIS A 15 6.69 0.27 -11.77
N GLU A 16 6.60 -0.90 -12.40
CA GLU A 16 6.15 -2.12 -11.72
C GLU A 16 7.36 -2.83 -11.09
N CYS A 17 7.29 -3.13 -9.79
CA CYS A 17 8.30 -3.95 -9.12
C CYS A 17 7.68 -4.81 -8.01
N PRO A 18 8.34 -5.90 -7.59
CA PRO A 18 7.87 -6.73 -6.49
C PRO A 18 7.69 -5.94 -5.18
N GLY A 19 8.53 -4.94 -4.93
CA GLY A 19 8.44 -4.09 -3.73
C GLY A 19 7.11 -3.36 -3.64
N LEU A 20 6.68 -2.71 -4.73
CA LEU A 20 5.39 -2.02 -4.80
C LEU A 20 4.21 -2.98 -4.52
N ALA A 21 4.24 -4.17 -5.14
CA ALA A 21 3.23 -5.20 -4.96
C ALA A 21 3.16 -5.69 -3.50
N ILE A 22 4.31 -5.88 -2.84
CA ILE A 22 4.38 -6.28 -1.43
C ILE A 22 3.73 -5.20 -0.54
N GLY A 23 4.02 -3.92 -0.78
CA GLY A 23 3.44 -2.80 -0.03
C GLY A 23 1.92 -2.80 -0.05
N MET A 24 1.34 -2.91 -1.25
CA MET A 24 -0.12 -2.96 -1.40
C MET A 24 -0.74 -4.22 -0.77
N LYS A 25 -0.07 -5.37 -0.87
CA LYS A 25 -0.54 -6.62 -0.23
C LYS A 25 -0.48 -6.54 1.29
N ALA A 26 0.51 -5.84 1.86
CA ALA A 26 0.57 -5.58 3.29
C ALA A 26 -0.64 -4.76 3.77
N CYS A 27 -1.07 -3.75 3.00
CA CYS A 27 -2.29 -2.99 3.28
C CYS A 27 -3.55 -3.85 3.27
N GLU A 28 -3.73 -4.70 2.25
CA GLU A 28 -4.87 -5.64 2.20
C GLU A 28 -4.90 -6.55 3.43
N ALA A 29 -3.74 -7.08 3.82
CA ALA A 29 -3.61 -7.97 4.97
C ALA A 29 -3.93 -7.26 6.30
N ILE A 30 -3.42 -6.04 6.52
CA ILE A 30 -3.63 -5.32 7.78
C ILE A 30 -5.06 -4.79 7.91
N ILE A 31 -5.68 -4.35 6.81
CA ILE A 31 -7.08 -3.92 6.81
C ILE A 31 -7.99 -5.05 7.29
N SER A 32 -7.78 -6.25 6.75
CA SER A 32 -8.51 -7.46 7.15
C SER A 32 -8.21 -7.84 8.61
N LYS A 33 -6.93 -7.90 8.99
CA LYS A 33 -6.50 -8.39 10.30
C LYS A 33 -6.87 -7.47 11.46
N MET A 34 -6.86 -6.15 11.23
CA MET A 34 -7.13 -5.14 12.27
C MET A 34 -8.52 -4.51 12.16
N ASN A 35 -9.34 -4.94 11.20
CA ASN A 35 -10.66 -4.39 10.91
C ASN A 35 -10.64 -2.86 10.73
N ILE A 36 -9.59 -2.37 10.07
CA ILE A 36 -9.41 -0.96 9.76
C ILE A 36 -10.50 -0.54 8.79
N LYS A 37 -11.07 0.64 9.01
CA LYS A 37 -12.02 1.29 8.11
C LYS A 37 -11.29 2.36 7.32
N PRO A 38 -10.92 2.11 6.05
CA PRO A 38 -10.28 3.10 5.21
C PRO A 38 -11.09 4.40 5.20
N LYS A 39 -10.40 5.54 5.22
CA LYS A 39 -10.96 6.91 5.30
C LYS A 39 -11.59 7.32 6.64
N LYS A 40 -11.84 6.39 7.57
CA LYS A 40 -12.38 6.71 8.91
C LYS A 40 -11.30 6.67 9.97
N ASP A 41 -10.47 5.65 9.93
CA ASP A 41 -9.40 5.47 10.92
C ASP A 41 -8.16 6.28 10.51
N LYS A 42 -7.55 6.96 11.48
CA LYS A 42 -6.25 7.61 11.30
C LYS A 42 -5.14 6.61 11.58
N ILE A 43 -4.36 6.30 10.56
CA ILE A 43 -3.32 5.27 10.61
C ILE A 43 -1.97 5.96 10.46
N ILE A 44 -1.01 5.56 11.29
CA ILE A 44 0.39 5.96 11.16
C ILE A 44 1.18 4.72 10.75
N CYS A 45 1.94 4.83 9.66
CA CYS A 45 2.88 3.80 9.24
C CYS A 45 4.30 4.23 9.66
N ILE A 46 5.01 3.36 10.36
CA ILE A 46 6.42 3.52 10.70
C ILE A 46 7.18 2.48 9.89
N THR A 47 8.22 2.89 9.18
CA THR A 47 9.00 2.02 8.30
C THR A 47 10.45 1.96 8.75
N GLU A 48 11.05 0.77 8.66
CA GLU A 48 12.45 0.55 9.06
C GLU A 48 13.44 0.99 7.97
N ASN A 49 12.96 1.14 6.73
CA ASN A 49 13.76 1.58 5.60
C ASN A 49 12.96 2.56 4.72
N ASN A 50 13.60 3.08 3.68
CA ASN A 50 13.00 3.94 2.65
C ASN A 50 13.11 3.27 1.27
N THR A 51 12.20 2.34 0.95
CA THR A 51 12.22 1.54 -0.29
C THR A 51 10.83 1.44 -0.94
N CYS A 52 10.74 0.83 -2.13
CA CYS A 52 9.53 0.76 -2.96
C CYS A 52 8.21 0.35 -2.27
N PRO A 53 8.16 -0.58 -1.30
CA PRO A 53 6.90 -0.97 -0.65
C PRO A 53 6.16 0.17 0.03
N ILE A 54 6.86 1.23 0.42
CA ILE A 54 6.28 2.39 1.12
C ILE A 54 5.29 3.13 0.23
N ASP A 55 5.56 3.18 -1.08
CA ASP A 55 4.62 3.80 -2.02
C ASP A 55 3.36 2.94 -2.19
N GLY A 56 3.49 1.62 -2.13
CA GLY A 56 2.34 0.71 -2.15
C GLY A 56 1.46 0.82 -0.91
N ILE A 57 1.97 1.32 0.22
CA ILE A 57 1.18 1.51 1.44
C ILE A 57 0.21 2.70 1.33
N LYS A 58 0.50 3.67 0.44
CA LYS A 58 -0.30 4.90 0.28
C LYS A 58 -1.58 4.70 -0.54
N TYR A 59 -1.74 3.56 -1.20
CA TYR A 59 -2.84 3.24 -2.13
C TYR A 59 -3.63 2.01 -1.65
#